data_AF-A0A7X8TPR9-F1
#
_entry.id   AF-A0A7X8TPR9-F1
#
_cell.length_a   1.000
_cell.length_b   1.000
_cell.length_c   1.000
_cell.angle_alpha   90.00
_cell.angle_beta   90.00
_cell.angle_gamma   90.00
#
_symmetry.space_group_name_H-M   'P 1'
#
loop_
_entity.id
_entity.type
_entity.pdbx_description
1 polymer ?
#
loop_
_entity_poly.entity_id
_entity_poly.type
_entity_poly.pdbx_seq_one_letter_code
_entity_poly.pdbx_strand_id
1 'polypeptide(L)'
;MRLNDIEIEFEHIWREVQHQRWHALERFYFSFACYREGWLGKNGQPCWQSARENAPLSEALRDTLSCHPKASSDAEVGDNIHSYVNRQSTKSAVLEPLIPYTALTGFIKQRVKQETVTRNDLQQILNANLRFMTITRAEKQRLVELGLENRMPSLWYQNPSQHAPLCRLHCAGIYPAPDA
;
A
#
# COMPACT_ATOMS: atom_id res chain seq x y z
N MET A 1 25.19 -2.13 17.32
CA MET A 1 24.60 -1.81 16.01
C MET A 1 23.25 -1.17 16.26
N ARG A 2 23.01 0.05 15.76
CA ARG A 2 21.70 0.71 15.87
C ARG A 2 20.82 0.15 14.76
N LEU A 3 19.69 -0.45 15.10
CA LEU A 3 18.72 -0.89 14.11
C LEU A 3 18.20 0.32 13.33
N ASN A 4 18.03 0.18 12.03
CA ASN A 4 17.36 1.19 11.23
C ASN A 4 15.83 1.16 11.48
N ASP A 5 15.12 2.20 11.06
CA ASP A 5 13.68 2.31 11.35
C ASP A 5 12.85 1.16 10.74
N ILE A 6 13.26 0.63 9.56
CA ILE A 6 12.62 -0.54 8.94
C ILE A 6 12.74 -1.75 9.85
N GLU A 7 13.95 -2.01 10.37
CA GLU A 7 14.23 -3.12 11.28
C GLU A 7 13.46 -2.97 12.60
N ILE A 8 13.31 -1.74 13.13
CA ILE A 8 12.54 -1.49 14.35
C ILE A 8 11.06 -1.83 14.14
N GLU A 9 10.43 -1.33 13.07
CA GLU A 9 9.02 -1.63 12.78
C GLU A 9 8.80 -3.11 12.48
N PHE A 10 9.74 -3.74 11.78
CA PHE A 10 9.72 -5.18 11.56
C PHE A 10 9.83 -5.96 12.87
N GLU A 11 10.69 -5.54 13.81
CA GLU A 11 10.80 -6.15 15.14
C GLU A 11 9.51 -6.02 15.95
N HIS A 12 8.80 -4.89 15.85
CA HIS A 12 7.46 -4.76 16.44
C HIS A 12 6.50 -5.81 15.86
N ILE A 13 6.40 -5.90 14.53
CA ILE A 13 5.57 -6.91 13.85
C ILE A 13 5.95 -8.32 14.29
N TRP A 14 7.24 -8.65 14.29
CA TRP A 14 7.75 -9.97 14.70
C TRP A 14 7.35 -10.31 16.14
N ARG A 15 7.51 -9.38 17.09
CA ARG A 15 7.10 -9.58 18.49
C ARG A 15 5.59 -9.79 18.62
N GLU A 16 4.78 -9.04 17.90
CA GLU A 16 3.32 -9.24 17.93
C GLU A 16 2.93 -10.61 17.36
N VAL A 17 3.60 -11.09 16.31
CA VAL A 17 3.41 -12.46 15.77
C VAL A 17 3.80 -13.53 16.79
N GLN A 18 4.98 -13.41 17.42
CA GLN A 18 5.47 -14.37 18.41
C GLN A 18 4.53 -14.50 19.62
N HIS A 19 3.94 -13.38 20.05
CA HIS A 19 2.98 -13.34 21.15
C HIS A 19 1.52 -13.55 20.70
N GLN A 20 1.28 -13.87 19.43
CA GLN A 20 -0.05 -14.08 18.85
C GLN A 20 -1.01 -12.89 19.10
N ARG A 21 -0.48 -11.67 19.17
CA ARG A 21 -1.23 -10.43 19.37
C ARG A 21 -1.71 -9.88 18.03
N TRP A 22 -2.52 -10.67 17.34
CA TRP A 22 -2.94 -10.42 15.94
C TRP A 22 -3.57 -9.04 15.71
N HIS A 23 -4.35 -8.55 16.68
CA HIS A 23 -5.02 -7.25 16.61
C HIS A 23 -4.06 -6.05 16.64
N ALA A 24 -2.80 -6.25 17.07
CA ALA A 24 -1.81 -5.19 17.16
C ALA A 24 -1.01 -5.00 15.86
N LEU A 25 -1.00 -6.01 14.97
CA LEU A 25 -0.15 -6.01 13.77
C LEU A 25 -0.44 -4.82 12.84
N GLU A 26 -1.72 -4.49 12.66
CA GLU A 26 -2.17 -3.43 11.77
C GLU A 26 -1.53 -2.06 12.08
N ARG A 27 -1.17 -1.83 13.35
CA ARG A 27 -0.54 -0.59 13.82
C ARG A 27 0.83 -0.34 13.17
N PHE A 28 1.51 -1.40 12.76
CA PHE A 28 2.89 -1.34 12.28
C PHE A 28 3.00 -1.55 10.76
N TYR A 29 1.95 -2.02 10.09
CA TYR A 29 2.00 -2.30 8.65
C TYR A 29 2.27 -1.04 7.83
N PHE A 30 1.57 0.05 8.10
CA PHE A 30 1.75 1.28 7.35
C PHE A 30 3.15 1.89 7.56
N SER A 31 3.61 1.96 8.82
CA SER A 31 4.94 2.49 9.15
C SER A 31 6.05 1.66 8.53
N PHE A 32 6.00 0.33 8.69
CA PHE A 32 6.96 -0.59 8.07
C PHE A 32 7.06 -0.40 6.55
N ALA A 33 5.91 -0.31 5.87
CA ALA A 33 5.89 -0.07 4.42
C ALA A 33 6.47 1.29 4.06
N CYS A 34 6.11 2.37 4.78
CA CYS A 34 6.65 3.70 4.51
C CYS A 34 8.17 3.77 4.68
N TYR A 35 8.72 3.15 5.73
CA TYR A 35 10.17 3.11 5.89
C TYR A 35 10.84 2.27 4.80
N ARG A 36 10.25 1.15 4.38
CA ARG A 36 10.77 0.30 3.31
C ARG A 36 10.82 1.02 1.97
N GLU A 37 9.77 1.76 1.63
CA GLU A 37 9.62 2.45 0.33
C GLU A 37 10.17 3.90 0.34
N GLY A 38 10.61 4.40 1.50
CA GLY A 38 11.07 5.79 1.64
C GLY A 38 9.96 6.84 1.61
N TRP A 39 8.71 6.46 1.88
CA TRP A 39 7.53 7.35 1.91
C TRP A 39 7.46 8.16 3.21
N LEU A 40 8.49 9.00 3.41
CA LEU A 40 8.71 9.74 4.64
C LEU A 40 8.38 11.22 4.45
N GLY A 41 8.01 11.88 5.55
CA GLY A 41 7.89 13.33 5.63
C GLY A 41 9.24 14.01 5.85
N LYS A 42 9.24 15.34 5.93
CA LYS A 42 10.46 16.14 6.18
C LYS A 42 11.15 15.81 7.50
N ASN A 43 10.42 15.25 8.47
CA ASN A 43 10.92 14.83 9.77
C ASN A 43 11.40 13.35 9.78
N GLY A 44 11.46 12.68 8.63
CA GLY A 44 11.85 11.27 8.53
C GLY A 44 10.79 10.29 9.05
N GLN A 45 9.57 10.73 9.33
CA GLN A 45 8.48 9.87 9.83
C GLN A 45 7.58 9.39 8.68
N PRO A 46 6.92 8.22 8.81
CA PRO A 46 5.94 7.73 7.83
C PRO A 46 4.89 8.79 7.49
N CYS A 47 4.68 9.03 6.19
CA CYS A 47 3.81 10.10 5.71
C CYS A 47 2.80 9.59 4.70
N TRP A 48 1.50 9.66 5.05
CA TRP A 48 0.40 9.26 4.17
C TRP A 48 0.39 10.03 2.85
N GLN A 49 0.80 11.29 2.86
CA GLN A 49 0.84 12.12 1.66
C GLN A 49 1.96 11.66 0.74
N SER A 50 3.16 11.45 1.27
CA SER A 50 4.30 10.90 0.52
C SER A 50 3.96 9.53 -0.07
N ALA A 51 3.34 8.65 0.71
CA ALA A 51 2.92 7.34 0.25
C ALA A 51 1.90 7.42 -0.89
N ARG A 52 0.91 8.33 -0.80
CA ARG A 52 -0.08 8.55 -1.87
C ARG A 52 0.55 9.06 -3.16
N GLU A 53 1.55 9.93 -3.05
CA GLU A 53 2.23 10.55 -4.19
C GLU A 53 3.20 9.58 -4.90
N ASN A 54 3.75 8.61 -4.20
CA ASN A 54 4.81 7.73 -4.71
C ASN A 54 4.36 6.27 -4.93
N ALA A 55 3.24 5.83 -4.36
CA ALA A 55 2.71 4.50 -4.67
C ALA A 55 2.25 4.41 -6.14
N PRO A 56 2.28 3.21 -6.74
CA PRO A 56 1.72 2.98 -8.07
C PRO A 56 0.29 3.53 -8.18
N LEU A 57 -0.06 4.08 -9.34
CA LEU A 57 -1.38 4.65 -9.59
C LEU A 57 -2.28 3.62 -10.30
N SER A 58 -3.60 3.71 -10.10
CA SER A 58 -4.54 3.07 -11.03
C SER A 58 -4.51 3.76 -12.39
N GLU A 59 -4.84 3.03 -13.45
CA GLU A 59 -5.04 3.58 -14.80
C GLU A 59 -6.02 4.75 -14.80
N ALA A 60 -7.19 4.56 -14.16
CA ALA A 60 -8.23 5.59 -14.10
C ALA A 60 -7.77 6.87 -13.39
N LEU A 61 -6.98 6.73 -12.31
CA LEU A 61 -6.41 7.89 -11.63
C LEU A 61 -5.38 8.59 -12.51
N ARG A 62 -4.45 7.86 -13.14
CA ARG A 62 -3.47 8.44 -14.06
C ARG A 62 -4.15 9.22 -15.17
N ASP A 63 -5.20 8.66 -15.78
CA ASP A 63 -5.91 9.29 -16.89
C ASP A 63 -6.66 10.55 -16.42
N THR A 64 -7.19 10.55 -15.20
CA THR A 64 -7.78 11.76 -14.59
C THR A 64 -6.74 12.86 -14.40
N LEU A 65 -5.51 12.49 -14.00
CA LEU A 65 -4.39 13.40 -13.81
C LEU A 65 -3.83 13.95 -15.13
N SER A 66 -3.86 13.17 -16.22
CA SER A 66 -3.38 13.59 -17.53
C SER A 66 -4.37 14.48 -18.30
N CYS A 67 -5.68 14.25 -18.14
CA CYS A 67 -6.74 15.02 -18.82
C CYS A 67 -7.00 16.42 -18.24
N HIS A 68 -6.34 16.81 -17.15
CA HIS A 68 -6.37 18.18 -16.63
C HIS A 68 -5.09 18.91 -17.06
N PRO A 69 -5.06 19.56 -18.25
CA PRO A 69 -3.91 20.33 -18.65
C PRO A 69 -3.65 21.46 -17.65
N LYS A 70 -2.36 21.74 -17.39
CA LYS A 70 -1.91 22.92 -16.66
C LYS A 70 -2.58 24.15 -17.27
N ALA A 71 -3.24 24.97 -16.46
CA ALA A 71 -3.59 26.32 -16.91
C ALA A 71 -2.27 27.06 -17.25
N SER A 72 -2.08 27.41 -18.52
CA SER A 72 -1.18 28.51 -18.93
C SER A 72 -1.80 29.83 -18.43
N SER A 73 -1.07 30.88 -18.03
CA SER A 73 0.19 31.40 -18.55
C SER A 73 0.89 32.30 -17.51
N ASP A 74 2.18 32.56 -17.76
CA ASP A 74 2.98 33.69 -17.25
C ASP A 74 3.59 33.59 -15.84
N ALA A 75 4.62 32.75 -15.70
CA ALA A 75 5.66 32.95 -14.67
C ALA A 75 7.02 32.45 -15.19
N GLU A 76 8.03 33.28 -14.96
CA GLU A 76 9.35 33.26 -15.56
C GLU A 76 10.20 32.03 -15.19
N VAL A 77 11.19 31.80 -16.06
CA VAL A 77 12.23 30.78 -15.98
C VAL A 77 13.02 30.91 -14.68
N GLY A 78 12.88 29.92 -13.80
CA GLY A 78 13.71 29.73 -12.61
C GLY A 78 13.66 28.27 -12.16
N ASP A 79 14.83 27.64 -12.13
CA ASP A 79 15.09 26.22 -11.84
C ASP A 79 14.19 25.59 -10.75
N ASN A 80 13.33 24.65 -11.15
CA ASN A 80 12.85 23.47 -10.40
C ASN A 80 11.68 22.79 -11.14
N ILE A 81 11.98 21.95 -12.13
CA ILE A 81 10.94 21.26 -12.93
C ILE A 81 10.26 20.10 -12.17
N HIS A 82 10.79 19.67 -11.01
CA HIS A 82 10.34 18.43 -10.37
C HIS A 82 9.27 18.57 -9.26
N SER A 83 8.94 19.78 -8.79
CA SER A 83 8.18 19.96 -7.54
C SER A 83 6.74 20.47 -7.68
N TYR A 84 6.23 20.62 -8.90
CA TYR A 84 4.87 21.15 -9.16
C TYR A 84 3.96 20.18 -9.92
N VAL A 85 3.99 18.89 -9.56
CA VAL A 85 2.88 17.98 -9.91
C VAL A 85 1.72 18.24 -8.93
N ASN A 86 0.88 19.19 -9.33
CA ASN A 86 -0.54 19.39 -9.01
C ASN A 86 -1.05 19.00 -7.60
N ARG A 87 -1.02 19.97 -6.68
CA ARG A 87 -1.54 19.89 -5.30
C ARG A 87 -3.08 19.81 -5.19
N GLN A 88 -3.82 19.92 -6.30
CA GLN A 88 -5.30 19.98 -6.30
C GLN A 88 -6.00 18.69 -6.74
N SER A 89 -5.37 17.82 -7.53
CA SER A 89 -5.97 16.55 -8.00
C SER A 89 -5.75 15.36 -7.06
N THR A 90 -4.94 15.50 -6.00
CA THR A 90 -4.70 14.44 -4.99
C THR A 90 -5.76 14.39 -3.88
N LYS A 91 -6.69 15.36 -3.82
CA LYS A 91 -7.80 15.36 -2.84
C LYS A 91 -8.75 14.19 -3.02
N SER A 92 -8.94 13.71 -4.24
CA SER A 92 -9.82 12.58 -4.59
C SER A 92 -9.08 11.23 -4.68
N ALA A 93 -7.76 11.23 -4.47
CA ALA A 93 -6.96 10.01 -4.47
C ALA A 93 -6.94 9.38 -3.06
N VAL A 94 -6.98 8.05 -3.03
CA VAL A 94 -7.00 7.21 -1.82
C VAL A 94 -5.84 6.22 -1.93
N LEU A 95 -5.03 6.13 -0.88
CA LEU A 95 -4.00 5.09 -0.79
C LEU A 95 -4.65 3.82 -0.26
N GLU A 96 -4.59 2.74 -1.03
CA GLU A 96 -5.28 1.48 -0.74
C GLU A 96 -4.27 0.33 -0.68
N PRO A 97 -4.26 -0.51 0.37
CA PRO A 97 -3.41 -1.69 0.41
C PRO A 97 -3.87 -2.72 -0.63
N LEU A 98 -2.98 -3.40 -1.33
CA LEU A 98 -3.37 -4.42 -2.33
C LEU A 98 -4.15 -5.56 -1.63
N ILE A 99 -3.58 -6.07 -0.54
CA ILE A 99 -4.22 -7.01 0.38
C ILE A 99 -4.64 -6.24 1.64
N PRO A 100 -5.94 -6.24 2.01
CA PRO A 100 -6.40 -5.58 3.23
C PRO A 100 -5.65 -6.10 4.46
N TYR A 101 -5.36 -5.23 5.42
CA TYR A 101 -4.60 -5.60 6.62
C TYR A 101 -5.21 -6.78 7.38
N THR A 102 -6.55 -6.81 7.48
CA THR A 102 -7.31 -7.92 8.05
C THR A 102 -7.01 -9.26 7.36
N ALA A 103 -6.95 -9.27 6.02
CA ALA A 103 -6.65 -10.46 5.24
C ALA A 103 -5.16 -10.86 5.36
N LEU A 104 -4.25 -9.89 5.35
CA LEU A 104 -2.81 -10.12 5.56
C LEU A 104 -2.53 -10.71 6.95
N THR A 105 -3.15 -10.16 7.99
CA THR A 105 -3.08 -10.71 9.36
C THR A 105 -3.63 -12.13 9.42
N GLY A 106 -4.78 -12.38 8.79
CA GLY A 106 -5.36 -13.72 8.70
C GLY A 106 -4.42 -14.72 8.00
N PHE A 107 -3.76 -14.29 6.94
CA PHE A 107 -2.77 -15.10 6.21
C PHE A 107 -1.54 -15.43 7.07
N ILE A 108 -0.94 -14.43 7.72
CA ILE A 108 0.20 -14.65 8.63
C ILE A 108 -0.20 -15.60 9.76
N LYS A 109 -1.37 -15.39 10.36
CA LYS A 109 -1.92 -16.25 11.42
C LYS A 109 -2.09 -17.70 10.95
N GLN A 110 -2.58 -17.91 9.72
CA GLN A 110 -2.73 -19.24 9.15
C GLN A 110 -1.37 -19.92 8.93
N ARG A 111 -0.37 -19.20 8.42
CA ARG A 111 0.99 -19.73 8.25
C ARG A 111 1.60 -20.17 9.58
N VAL A 112 1.53 -19.33 10.61
CA VAL A 112 2.00 -19.68 11.96
C VAL A 112 1.28 -20.90 12.55
N LYS A 113 0.03 -21.14 12.17
CA LYS A 113 -0.72 -22.34 12.59
C LYS A 113 -0.28 -23.61 11.86
N GLN A 114 0.14 -23.49 10.60
CA GLN A 114 0.53 -24.62 9.75
C GLN A 114 1.99 -25.04 9.98
N GLU A 115 2.86 -24.09 10.23
CA GLU A 115 4.30 -24.30 10.32
C GLU A 115 4.98 -23.27 11.25
N THR A 116 6.20 -23.60 11.69
CA THR A 116 7.05 -22.64 12.41
C THR A 116 7.53 -21.56 11.44
N VAL A 117 6.91 -20.39 11.50
CA VAL A 117 7.32 -19.21 10.71
C VAL A 117 8.61 -18.64 11.29
N THR A 118 9.67 -18.58 10.49
CA THR A 118 10.90 -17.91 10.88
C THR A 118 10.81 -16.40 10.66
N ARG A 119 11.77 -15.67 11.22
CA ARG A 119 11.92 -14.22 10.99
C ARG A 119 12.06 -13.90 9.49
N ASN A 120 12.83 -14.71 8.76
CA ASN A 120 13.00 -14.53 7.32
C ASN A 120 11.70 -14.77 6.55
N ASP A 121 10.92 -15.78 6.93
CA ASP A 121 9.64 -16.08 6.26
C ASP A 121 8.65 -14.94 6.44
N LEU A 122 8.54 -14.37 7.65
CA LEU A 122 7.67 -13.22 7.89
C LEU A 122 8.11 -12.00 7.07
N GLN A 123 9.42 -11.74 7.01
CA GLN A 123 9.97 -10.66 6.20
C GLN A 123 9.60 -10.83 4.72
N GLN A 124 9.73 -12.06 4.18
CA GLN A 124 9.34 -12.37 2.80
C GLN A 124 7.83 -12.21 2.56
N ILE A 125 6.99 -12.65 3.50
CA ILE A 125 5.54 -12.46 3.45
C ILE A 125 5.20 -10.96 3.37
N LEU A 126 5.76 -10.13 4.25
CA LEU A 126 5.50 -8.69 4.27
C LEU A 126 6.00 -8.02 2.99
N ASN A 127 7.20 -8.36 2.52
CA ASN A 127 7.76 -7.77 1.29
C ASN A 127 6.90 -8.08 0.06
N ALA A 128 6.37 -9.30 -0.05
CA ALA A 128 5.53 -9.69 -1.17
C ALA A 128 4.10 -9.12 -1.10
N ASN A 129 3.51 -9.02 0.10
CA ASN A 129 2.06 -8.82 0.26
C ASN A 129 1.66 -7.44 0.78
N LEU A 130 2.51 -6.78 1.57
CA LEU A 130 2.22 -5.47 2.16
C LEU A 130 2.62 -4.38 1.16
N ARG A 131 1.81 -4.20 0.13
CA ARG A 131 1.98 -3.21 -0.95
C ARG A 131 0.74 -2.34 -1.05
N PHE A 132 0.89 -1.17 -1.67
CA PHE A 132 -0.18 -0.19 -1.81
C PHE A 132 -0.31 0.28 -3.25
N MET A 133 -1.48 0.80 -3.59
CA MET A 133 -1.76 1.50 -4.83
C MET A 133 -2.60 2.72 -4.52
N THR A 134 -2.36 3.82 -5.21
CA THR A 134 -3.19 5.01 -5.13
C THR A 134 -4.29 4.91 -6.19
N ILE A 135 -5.54 4.93 -5.71
CA ILE A 135 -6.75 4.78 -6.51
C ILE A 135 -7.64 6.01 -6.36
N THR A 136 -8.66 6.14 -7.19
CA THR A 136 -9.72 7.15 -7.05
C THR A 136 -10.69 6.79 -5.91
N ARG A 137 -11.42 7.78 -5.38
CA ARG A 137 -12.55 7.54 -4.45
C ARG A 137 -13.65 6.66 -5.06
N ALA A 138 -13.91 6.78 -6.36
CA ALA A 138 -14.92 5.97 -7.03
C ALA A 138 -14.51 4.49 -7.08
N GLU A 139 -13.22 4.21 -7.33
CA GLU A 139 -12.66 2.86 -7.26
C GLU A 139 -12.72 2.30 -5.82
N LYS A 140 -12.42 3.12 -4.81
CA LYS A 140 -12.59 2.71 -3.39
C LYS A 140 -14.04 2.37 -3.09
N GLN A 141 -14.99 3.19 -3.54
CA GLN A 141 -16.42 2.94 -3.36
C GLN A 141 -16.87 1.63 -4.03
N ARG A 142 -16.35 1.32 -5.21
CA ARG A 142 -16.63 0.04 -5.89
C ARG A 142 -16.15 -1.17 -5.10
N LEU A 143 -14.99 -1.09 -4.43
CA LEU A 143 -14.55 -2.15 -3.52
C LEU A 143 -15.54 -2.37 -2.37
N VAL A 144 -16.14 -1.29 -1.84
CA VAL A 144 -17.18 -1.36 -0.81
C VAL A 144 -18.45 -2.04 -1.35
N GLU A 145 -18.93 -1.61 -2.51
CA GLU A 145 -20.13 -2.17 -3.16
C GLU A 145 -20.02 -3.66 -3.47
N LEU A 146 -18.82 -4.14 -3.81
CA LEU A 146 -18.54 -5.55 -4.04
C LEU A 146 -18.28 -6.35 -2.75
N GLY A 147 -18.30 -5.69 -1.58
CA GLY A 147 -17.98 -6.33 -0.30
C GLY A 147 -16.51 -6.75 -0.18
N LEU A 148 -15.62 -6.09 -0.90
CA LEU A 148 -14.18 -6.31 -1.00
C LEU A 148 -13.36 -5.23 -0.27
N GLU A 149 -13.98 -4.34 0.50
CA GLU A 149 -13.27 -3.28 1.23
C GLU A 149 -12.19 -3.86 2.16
N ASN A 150 -12.56 -4.82 3.00
CA ASN A 150 -11.71 -5.40 4.04
C ASN A 150 -11.48 -6.91 3.86
N ARG A 151 -11.69 -7.44 2.64
CA ARG A 151 -11.60 -8.87 2.34
C ARG A 151 -11.01 -9.10 0.96
N MET A 152 -10.34 -10.24 0.79
CA MET A 152 -9.95 -10.73 -0.53
C MET A 152 -11.11 -11.50 -1.18
N PRO A 153 -11.13 -11.66 -2.51
CA PRO A 153 -12.05 -12.58 -3.19
C PRO A 153 -11.90 -14.01 -2.66
N SER A 154 -12.98 -14.80 -2.70
CA SER A 154 -13.01 -16.17 -2.15
C SER A 154 -11.91 -17.07 -2.71
N LEU A 155 -11.64 -16.98 -4.03
CA LEU A 155 -10.58 -17.74 -4.70
C LEU A 155 -9.18 -17.48 -4.12
N TRP A 156 -8.93 -16.29 -3.56
CA TRP A 156 -7.63 -15.97 -2.97
C TRP A 156 -7.36 -16.87 -1.75
N TYR A 157 -8.37 -17.14 -0.93
CA TYR A 157 -8.24 -18.02 0.24
C TYR A 157 -8.10 -19.50 -0.13
N GLN A 158 -8.54 -19.91 -1.32
CA GLN A 158 -8.53 -21.30 -1.77
C GLN A 158 -7.16 -21.74 -2.32
N ASN A 159 -6.31 -20.79 -2.74
CA ASN A 159 -5.03 -21.09 -3.39
C ASN A 159 -3.85 -20.37 -2.70
N PRO A 160 -3.39 -20.85 -1.53
CA PRO A 160 -2.37 -20.17 -0.72
C PRO A 160 -1.00 -20.00 -1.36
N SER A 161 -0.69 -20.84 -2.36
CA SER A 161 0.55 -20.78 -3.13
C SER A 161 0.56 -19.69 -4.20
N GLN A 162 -0.60 -19.12 -4.53
CA GLN A 162 -0.78 -18.14 -5.63
C GLN A 162 -1.40 -16.84 -5.14
N HIS A 163 -1.22 -16.47 -3.86
CA HIS A 163 -1.74 -15.23 -3.27
C HIS A 163 -1.30 -13.99 -4.06
N ALA A 164 -2.04 -13.66 -5.12
CA ALA A 164 -1.77 -12.54 -5.99
C ALA A 164 -2.32 -11.27 -5.33
N PRO A 165 -1.47 -10.31 -4.94
CA PRO A 165 -1.93 -9.14 -4.18
C PRO A 165 -2.97 -8.29 -4.94
N LEU A 166 -2.89 -8.28 -6.27
CA LEU A 166 -3.77 -7.47 -7.12
C LEU A 166 -5.16 -8.08 -7.36
N CYS A 167 -5.41 -9.35 -7.03
CA CYS A 167 -6.64 -10.01 -7.48
C CYS A 167 -7.91 -9.31 -6.98
N ARG A 168 -7.87 -8.75 -5.77
CA ARG A 168 -8.97 -7.97 -5.19
C ARG A 168 -9.32 -6.74 -6.03
N LEU A 169 -8.30 -6.02 -6.47
CA LEU A 169 -8.45 -4.83 -7.30
C LEU A 169 -8.90 -5.20 -8.71
N HIS A 170 -8.34 -6.26 -9.29
CA HIS A 170 -8.77 -6.78 -10.59
C HIS A 170 -10.24 -7.23 -10.57
N CYS A 171 -10.72 -7.85 -9.48
CA CYS A 171 -12.14 -8.19 -9.32
C CYS A 171 -13.06 -6.96 -9.33
N ALA A 172 -12.54 -5.77 -8.99
CA ALA A 172 -13.25 -4.50 -9.08
C ALA A 172 -12.99 -3.75 -10.40
N GLY A 173 -12.25 -4.34 -11.34
CA GLY A 173 -11.84 -3.69 -12.59
C GLY A 173 -10.88 -2.51 -12.36
N ILE A 174 -10.05 -2.58 -11.31
CA ILE A 174 -9.03 -1.59 -10.99
C ILE A 174 -7.67 -2.18 -11.38
N TYR A 175 -6.98 -1.54 -12.30
CA TYR A 175 -5.69 -2.00 -12.83
C TYR A 175 -4.59 -0.99 -12.56
N PRO A 176 -3.35 -1.44 -12.28
CA PRO A 176 -2.21 -0.55 -12.16
C PRO A 176 -1.93 0.10 -13.51
N ALA A 177 -1.61 1.39 -13.50
CA ALA A 177 -1.11 2.07 -14.68
C ALA A 177 0.18 1.37 -15.16
N PRO A 178 0.35 1.09 -16.47
CA PRO A 178 1.61 0.59 -16.98
C PRO A 178 2.76 1.54 -16.61
N ASP A 179 3.87 0.95 -16.19
CA ASP A 179 5.10 1.67 -15.89
C ASP A 179 5.51 2.52 -17.10
N ALA A 180 5.75 3.82 -16.88
CA ALA A 180 6.18 4.77 -17.91
C ALA A 180 7.68 4.67 -18.15
#